data_AF-A0A7L9C3L4-F1
#
_entry.id   AF-A0A7L9C3L4-F1
#
_cell.length_a   1.000
_cell.length_b   1.000
_cell.length_c   1.000
_cell.angle_alpha   90.00
_cell.angle_beta   90.00
_cell.angle_gamma   90.00
#
_symmetry.space_group_name_H-M   'P 1'
#
loop_
_entity.id
_entity.type
_entity.pdbx_description
1 polymer ?
#
loop_
_entity_poly.entity_id
_entity_poly.type
_entity_poly.pdbx_seq_one_letter_code
_entity_poly.pdbx_strand_id
1 'polypeptide(L)' 'MSNIQMIDVHLPTTDGRHIVMSRYTQPEKDVSLLLAQWGLSLHEQPPPKIYASGQIGL' A
#
# COMPACT_ATOMS: atom_id res chain seq x y z
N MET A 1 -3.78 -17.11 9.50
CA MET A 1 -3.00 -16.20 10.36
C MET A 1 -3.36 -14.81 9.89
N SER A 2 -4.03 -14.02 10.72
CA SER A 2 -4.49 -12.69 10.35
C SER A 2 -3.30 -11.72 10.34
N ASN A 3 -3.12 -10.99 9.24
CA ASN A 3 -2.04 -10.03 9.09
C ASN A 3 -2.47 -8.83 8.25
N ILE A 4 -1.75 -7.73 8.42
CA ILE A 4 -1.77 -6.60 7.49
C ILE A 4 -0.49 -6.72 6.67
N GLN A 5 -0.62 -6.83 5.35
CA GLN A 5 0.52 -6.98 4.46
C GLN A 5 0.86 -5.64 3.83
N MET A 6 2.16 -5.31 3.80
CA MET A 6 2.69 -4.18 3.03
C MET A 6 3.05 -4.66 1.64
N ILE A 7 2.54 -3.98 0.62
CA ILE A 7 2.75 -4.30 -0.78
C ILE A 7 3.10 -3.04 -1.57
N ASP A 8 3.97 -3.19 -2.57
CA ASP A 8 4.17 -2.17 -3.59
C ASP A 8 3.40 -2.55 -4.85
N VAL A 9 2.51 -1.67 -5.30
CA VAL A 9 1.71 -1.86 -6.50
C VAL A 9 2.30 -1.02 -7.63
N HIS A 10 2.67 -1.69 -8.73
CA HIS A 10 3.32 -1.06 -9.89
C HIS A 10 2.35 -1.08 -11.07
N LEU A 11 1.93 0.11 -11.53
CA LEU A 11 1.00 0.27 -12.65
C LEU A 11 1.72 0.95 -13.83
N PRO A 12 1.83 0.30 -15.00
CA PRO A 12 2.35 0.97 -16.19
C PRO A 12 1.36 2.03 -16.70
N THR A 13 1.87 3.15 -17.20
CA THR A 13 1.09 4.19 -17.87
C THR A 13 1.30 4.16 -19.39
N THR A 14 0.38 4.75 -20.15
CA THR A 14 0.41 4.73 -21.63
C THR A 14 1.57 5.55 -22.23
N ASP A 15 2.17 6.44 -21.45
CA ASP A 15 3.31 7.28 -21.84
C ASP A 15 4.67 6.69 -21.41
N GLY A 16 4.71 5.41 -21.03
CA GLY A 16 5.95 4.71 -20.68
C GLY A 16 6.47 5.02 -19.27
N ARG A 17 5.69 5.69 -18.42
CA ARG A 17 6.00 5.85 -17.00
C ARG A 17 5.37 4.73 -16.18
N HIS A 18 5.70 4.68 -14.90
CA HIS A 18 5.08 3.76 -13.94
C HIS A 18 4.65 4.49 -12.69
N ILE A 19 3.45 4.17 -12.23
CA ILE A 19 2.93 4.59 -10.93
C ILE A 19 3.30 3.50 -9.92
N VAL A 20 4.00 3.87 -8.85
CA VAL A 20 4.31 2.98 -7.73
C VAL A 20 3.56 3.46 -6.50
N MET A 21 2.87 2.53 -5.85
CA MET A 21 2.03 2.78 -4.70
C MET A 21 2.39 1.81 -3.57
N SER A 22 2.94 2.34 -2.48
CA SER A 22 3.11 1.56 -1.25
C SER A 22 1.79 1.50 -0.51
N ARG A 23 1.24 0.30 -0.35
CA ARG A 23 -0.10 0.06 0.20
C ARG A 23 -0.08 -0.99 1.30
N TYR A 24 -1.02 -0.89 2.23
CA TYR A 24 -1.34 -1.99 3.13
C TYR A 24 -2.66 -2.66 2.70
N THR A 25 -2.78 -3.96 2.96
CA THR A 25 -4.05 -4.68 2.78
C THR A 25 -5.05 -4.31 3.86
N GLN A 26 -6.35 -4.40 3.54
CA GLN A 26 -7.38 -4.20 4.54
C GLN A 26 -7.20 -5.21 5.70
N PRO A 27 -7.20 -4.75 6.97
CA PRO A 27 -7.13 -5.66 8.11
C PRO A 27 -8.32 -6.61 8.13
N GLU A 28 -8.07 -7.87 8.47
CA GLU A 28 -9.12 -8.84 8.76
C GLU A 28 -9.94 -8.40 9.99
N LYS A 29 -11.10 -9.03 10.19
CA LYS A 29 -12.10 -8.59 11.18
C LYS A 29 -11.56 -8.62 12.62
N ASP A 30 -10.75 -9.62 12.94
CA ASP A 30 -10.12 -9.79 14.25
C ASP A 30 -9.09 -8.68 14.54
N VAL A 31 -8.21 -8.39 13.58
CA VAL A 31 -7.26 -7.27 13.66
C VAL A 31 -7.99 -5.93 13.76
N SER A 32 -9.07 -5.75 13.00
CA SER A 32 -9.90 -4.54 13.06
C SER A 32 -10.54 -4.36 14.44
N LEU A 33 -11.01 -5.44 15.08
CA LEU A 33 -11.57 -5.41 16.42
C LEU A 33 -10.52 -5.01 17.47
N LEU A 34 -9.31 -5.56 17.36
CA LEU A 34 -8.18 -5.22 18.23
C LEU A 34 -7.78 -3.75 18.10
N LEU A 35 -7.66 -3.24 16.87
CA LEU A 35 -7.37 -1.82 16.61
C LEU A 35 -8.43 -0.92 17.26
N ALA A 36 -9.72 -1.25 17.09
CA ALA A 36 -10.81 -0.49 17.69
C ALA A 36 -10.78 -0.52 19.22
N GLN A 37 -10.51 -1.69 19.83
CA GLN A 37 -10.42 -1.83 21.29
C GLN A 37 -9.30 -0.97 21.88
N TRP A 38 -8.19 -0.81 21.16
CA TRP A 38 -7.06 0.01 21.58
C TRP A 38 -7.16 1.47 21.13
N GLY A 39 -8.24 1.86 20.44
CA GLY A 39 -8.41 3.22 19.92
C GLY A 39 -7.36 3.58 18.86
N LEU A 40 -6.83 2.59 18.14
CA LEU A 40 -5.83 2.75 17.10
C LEU A 40 -6.48 2.76 15.72
N SER A 41 -5.89 3.53 14.81
CA SER A 41 -6.20 3.52 13.39
C SER A 41 -4.93 3.31 12.57
N LEU A 42 -5.06 2.70 11.41
CA LEU A 42 -3.95 2.63 10.46
C LEU A 42 -3.66 4.04 9.93
N HIS A 43 -2.38 4.35 9.75
CA HIS A 43 -1.93 5.63 9.22
C HIS A 43 -2.36 5.80 7.76
N GLU A 44 -2.47 7.05 7.30
CA GLU A 44 -2.74 7.33 5.90
C GLU A 44 -1.63 6.77 5.00
N GLN A 45 -2.02 6.20 3.86
CA GLN A 45 -1.08 5.63 2.91
C GLN A 45 -0.46 6.74 2.07
N PRO A 46 0.87 6.70 1.82
CA PRO A 46 1.55 7.76 1.10
C PRO A 46 0.99 7.93 -0.32
N PRO A 47 1.08 9.13 -0.91
CA PRO A 47 0.60 9.38 -2.26
C PRO A 47 1.37 8.51 -3.28
N PRO A 48 0.72 8.11 -4.39
CA PRO A 48 1.39 7.43 -5.49
C PRO A 48 2.57 8.25 -6.01
N LYS A 49 3.67 7.58 -6.36
CA LYS A 49 4.83 8.20 -7.01
C LYS A 49 4.88 7.78 -8.47
N ILE A 50 5.35 8.67 -9.34
CA ILE A 50 5.52 8.40 -10.77
C ILE A 50 7.01 8.33 -11.08
N TYR A 51 7.43 7.27 -11.76
CA TYR A 51 8.80 7.04 -12.21
C TYR A 51 8.85 6.89 -13.73
N ALA A 52 9.96 7.30 -14.36
CA ALA A 52 10.20 7.00 -15.76
C ALA A 52 10.53 5.50 -15.96
N SER A 53 10.32 4.98 -17.17
CA SER A 53 10.73 3.62 -17.53
C SER A 53 12.20 3.38 -17.19
N GLY A 54 12.51 2.28 -16.49
CA GLY A 54 13.88 1.92 -16.11
C GLY A 54 14.41 2.58 -14.83
N GLN A 55 13.65 3.49 -14.20
CA GLN A 55 14.00 4.06 -12.88
C GLN A 55 13.36 3.32 -11.69
N ILE A 56 12.55 2.30 -11.98
CA ILE A 56 12.03 1.41 -10.95
C ILE A 56 13.16 0.45 -10.61
N GLY A 57 13.85 0.68 -9.49
CA GLY A 57 14.85 -0.25 -8.98
C GLY A 57 14.18 -1.57 -8.61
N LEU A 58 14.38 -2.59 -9.46
CA LEU A 58 14.24 -4.00 -9.13
C LEU A 58 15.62 -4.66 -9.29
#